data_AF-T2IML4-F1
#
_entry.id   AF-T2IML4-F1
#
_cell.length_a   1.000
_cell.length_b   1.000
_cell.length_c   1.000
_cell.angle_alpha   90.00
_cell.angle_beta   90.00
_cell.angle_gamma   90.00
#
_symmetry.space_group_name_H-M   'P 1'
#
loop_
_entity.id
_entity.type
_entity.pdbx_description
1 polymer ?
#
loop_
_entity_poly.entity_id
_entity_poly.type
_entity_poly.pdbx_seq_one_letter_code
_entity_poly.pdbx_strand_id
1 'polypeptide(L)'
;MSYTISESCPTCNSCRIDCPTDAIQIENGEYWIDQKKCNNCEGYYEEPQCIVQCPISSPSPTQAKKGRYKNVTRIPTSPEIFINGKNTPFASSMIIWEACTVLTCASVLPWEKDREGNLYYERSVKQGQGTIIFRLSDSLDRQISQSVDYLSEPTQLECIDIRAACLHLLFAGYATTLENPWQEKFVISDQQIEQYLGLDKRKDLSKASKLSLIKLLVQQSCQLLATIDWPQQGKVKGFTVPESSIWNLLDIKHHFQEDHLGCQHLIGLTFTLQPGLWAKYFLNKQGYSQRLAFYQYGSLPQFLLSSVMSIWQQHPGAVRMMLWLLFKSKMGRKQCITVPTLMRVAYGQKRIAQADIQREQRKRLIRTFESDLEVLNHYGLKPVFDPVSYPETIQPLWVKLEQLPDDADEALDFWINDGCQEHRLTDSGPRGKWNWLMKARILNFELPPEWEEQLIKFEQKKQRKNQRKTRTKKPPEFSAQQILDARKRKGLSQRALAKEIGKSQSWIRDLENGRFSAKPGDREMLQTVLELY
;
A
#
# COMPACT_ATOMS: atom_id res chain seq x y z
N MET A 1 39.60 -0.69 -22.10
CA MET A 1 38.82 -0.96 -20.87
C MET A 1 37.41 -0.58 -21.19
N SER A 2 36.43 -1.40 -20.84
CA SER A 2 35.08 -1.21 -21.38
C SER A 2 34.01 -1.60 -20.41
N TYR A 3 32.89 -0.90 -20.52
CA TYR A 3 31.62 -1.33 -19.97
C TYR A 3 30.96 -2.32 -20.94
N THR A 4 30.09 -3.17 -20.42
CA THR A 4 29.17 -4.00 -21.21
C THR A 4 27.75 -3.66 -20.80
N ILE A 5 26.81 -3.82 -21.72
CA ILE A 5 25.39 -3.67 -21.45
C ILE A 5 24.80 -5.06 -21.24
N SER A 6 23.98 -5.22 -20.20
CA SER A 6 23.32 -6.51 -19.95
C SER A 6 22.16 -6.72 -20.92
N GLU A 7 21.79 -7.98 -21.15
CA GLU A 7 20.57 -8.38 -21.88
C GLU A 7 19.27 -7.78 -21.30
N SER A 8 19.27 -7.35 -20.03
CA SER A 8 18.11 -6.68 -19.40
C SER A 8 17.89 -5.22 -19.84
N CYS A 9 18.60 -4.74 -20.87
CA CYS A 9 18.49 -3.38 -21.38
C CYS A 9 17.10 -3.12 -21.98
N PRO A 10 16.38 -2.06 -21.54
CA PRO A 10 15.05 -1.74 -22.06
C PRO A 10 15.10 -0.94 -23.39
N THR A 11 16.25 -0.88 -24.06
CA THR A 11 16.46 -0.21 -25.36
C THR A 11 15.98 1.25 -25.45
N CYS A 12 15.93 1.96 -24.31
CA CYS A 12 15.38 3.31 -24.14
C CYS A 12 16.16 4.50 -24.75
N ASN A 13 17.31 4.24 -25.40
CA ASN A 13 18.17 5.24 -26.05
C ASN A 13 18.82 6.31 -25.14
N SER A 14 18.53 6.37 -23.84
CA SER A 14 19.06 7.40 -22.93
C SER A 14 20.59 7.48 -22.89
N CYS A 15 21.26 6.36 -22.62
CA CYS A 15 22.71 6.34 -22.45
C CYS A 15 23.51 6.69 -23.71
N ARG A 16 22.90 6.52 -24.90
CA ARG A 16 23.56 6.78 -26.19
C ARG A 16 23.78 8.27 -26.40
N ILE A 17 22.80 9.10 -26.01
CA ILE A 17 22.83 10.56 -26.19
C ILE A 17 23.97 11.18 -25.39
N ASP A 18 24.20 10.69 -24.17
CA ASP A 18 25.16 11.26 -23.23
C ASP A 18 26.58 10.69 -23.33
N CYS A 19 26.83 9.76 -24.27
CA CYS A 19 28.16 9.19 -24.46
C CYS A 19 29.06 10.15 -25.24
N PRO A 20 30.12 10.74 -24.64
CA PRO A 20 30.92 11.78 -25.30
C PRO A 20 31.77 11.25 -26.46
N THR A 21 32.04 9.94 -26.50
CA THR A 21 32.87 9.31 -27.55
C THR A 21 32.06 8.51 -28.56
N ASP A 22 30.72 8.56 -28.50
CA ASP A 22 29.82 7.75 -29.34
C ASP A 22 30.21 6.25 -29.32
N ALA A 23 30.60 5.75 -28.14
CA ALA A 23 30.98 4.36 -27.94
C ALA A 23 29.78 3.41 -27.90
N ILE A 24 28.56 3.92 -27.67
CA ILE A 24 27.35 3.10 -27.57
C ILE A 24 26.73 2.93 -28.96
N GLN A 25 26.70 1.70 -29.44
CA GLN A 25 26.22 1.34 -30.78
C GLN A 25 25.04 0.37 -30.68
N ILE A 26 24.27 0.25 -31.77
CA ILE A 26 23.11 -0.64 -31.87
C ILE A 26 23.43 -1.73 -32.88
N GLU A 27 23.30 -2.98 -32.48
CA GLU A 27 23.47 -4.16 -33.35
C GLU A 27 22.32 -5.13 -33.06
N ASN A 28 21.60 -5.58 -34.09
CA ASN A 28 20.42 -6.47 -33.98
C ASN A 28 19.31 -5.96 -33.04
N GLY A 29 19.20 -4.64 -32.84
CA GLY A 29 18.24 -4.03 -31.92
C GLY A 29 18.69 -3.99 -30.46
N GLU A 30 19.86 -4.54 -30.15
CA GLU A 30 20.47 -4.50 -28.82
C GLU A 30 21.57 -3.44 -28.76
N TYR A 31 21.73 -2.82 -27.59
CA TYR A 31 22.79 -1.84 -27.36
C TYR A 31 24.05 -2.54 -26.88
N TRP A 32 25.19 -2.17 -27.45
CA TRP A 32 26.50 -2.61 -27.01
C TRP A 32 27.50 -1.44 -26.96
N ILE A 33 28.62 -1.64 -26.28
CA ILE A 33 29.65 -0.61 -26.08
C ILE A 33 30.92 -1.01 -26.82
N ASP A 34 31.35 -0.18 -27.77
CA ASP A 34 32.62 -0.32 -28.48
C ASP A 34 33.79 -0.06 -27.53
N GLN A 35 34.49 -1.15 -27.22
CA GLN A 35 35.62 -1.15 -26.29
C GLN A 35 36.79 -0.28 -26.76
N LYS A 36 36.90 -0.02 -28.07
CA LYS A 36 37.96 0.83 -28.64
C LYS A 36 37.65 2.32 -28.51
N LYS A 37 36.36 2.68 -28.46
CA LYS A 37 35.89 4.07 -28.32
C LYS A 37 35.63 4.47 -26.87
N CYS A 38 35.31 3.51 -26.01
CA CYS A 38 35.01 3.77 -24.61
C CYS A 38 36.27 4.22 -23.86
N ASN A 39 36.24 5.43 -23.30
CA ASN A 39 37.31 6.01 -22.48
C ASN A 39 36.87 6.24 -21.01
N ASN A 40 35.86 5.51 -20.53
CA ASN A 40 35.27 5.70 -19.20
C ASN A 40 34.75 7.13 -18.90
N CYS A 41 34.44 7.93 -19.93
CA CYS A 41 34.13 9.36 -19.82
C CYS A 41 35.28 10.24 -19.29
N GLU A 42 36.51 9.73 -19.24
CA GLU A 42 37.69 10.49 -18.80
C GLU A 42 37.87 11.75 -19.66
N GLY A 43 38.13 12.88 -18.98
CA GLY A 43 38.27 14.20 -19.62
C GLY A 43 36.95 14.90 -19.96
N TYR A 44 35.80 14.25 -19.76
CA TYR A 44 34.47 14.83 -20.00
C TYR A 44 33.65 14.91 -18.71
N TYR A 45 33.57 13.81 -17.96
CA TYR A 45 32.76 13.71 -16.74
C TYR A 45 33.52 12.96 -15.65
N GLU A 46 33.23 13.27 -14.38
CA GLU A 46 33.79 12.54 -13.23
C GLU A 46 33.16 11.15 -13.07
N GLU A 47 31.95 10.94 -13.60
CA GLU A 47 31.18 9.70 -13.49
C GLU A 47 30.73 9.19 -14.87
N PRO A 48 30.53 7.87 -15.07
CA PRO A 48 30.24 7.29 -16.36
C PRO A 48 28.77 7.55 -16.70
N GLN A 49 28.52 8.46 -17.64
CA GLN A 49 27.16 8.91 -17.95
C GLN A 49 26.24 7.78 -18.41
N CYS A 50 26.79 6.76 -19.08
CA CYS A 50 26.00 5.59 -19.48
C CYS A 50 25.37 4.85 -18.29
N ILE A 51 25.98 4.87 -17.10
CA ILE A 51 25.43 4.25 -15.88
C ILE A 51 24.44 5.17 -15.18
N VAL A 52 24.78 6.46 -15.10
CA VAL A 52 23.98 7.50 -14.44
C VAL A 52 22.63 7.66 -15.13
N GLN A 53 22.66 7.81 -16.47
CA GLN A 53 21.50 8.07 -17.33
C GLN A 53 20.73 6.81 -17.73
N CYS A 54 21.26 5.62 -17.46
CA CYS A 54 20.52 4.39 -17.71
C CYS A 54 19.44 4.22 -16.62
N PRO A 55 18.15 4.05 -16.98
CA PRO A 55 17.06 3.95 -15.99
C PRO A 55 17.25 2.77 -15.01
N ILE A 56 17.91 1.71 -15.47
CA ILE A 56 18.21 0.54 -14.64
C ILE A 56 19.70 0.42 -14.28
N SER A 57 20.53 1.44 -14.57
CA SER A 57 21.99 1.38 -14.35
C SER A 57 22.61 0.04 -14.78
N SER A 58 22.19 -0.47 -15.94
CA SER A 58 22.58 -1.77 -16.49
C SER A 58 24.04 -1.85 -16.93
N PRO A 59 24.65 -0.80 -17.54
CA PRO A 59 26.04 -0.90 -17.95
C PRO A 59 26.95 -1.22 -16.78
N SER A 60 27.82 -2.22 -16.95
CA SER A 60 28.74 -2.67 -15.91
C SER A 60 30.14 -2.92 -16.48
N PRO A 61 31.21 -2.76 -15.70
CA PRO A 61 32.56 -3.05 -16.18
C PRO A 61 32.69 -4.49 -16.66
N THR A 62 33.37 -4.70 -17.80
CA THR A 62 33.55 -6.03 -18.43
C THR A 62 34.29 -7.00 -17.51
N GLN A 63 35.21 -6.48 -16.69
CA GLN A 63 35.87 -7.25 -15.65
C GLN A 63 35.14 -7.02 -14.33
N ALA A 64 34.57 -8.09 -13.78
CA ALA A 64 33.99 -8.04 -12.45
C ALA A 64 35.07 -7.65 -11.43
N LYS A 65 34.74 -6.71 -10.55
CA LYS A 65 35.65 -6.29 -9.48
C LYS A 65 36.08 -7.49 -8.63
N LYS A 66 37.39 -7.72 -8.54
CA LYS A 66 37.99 -8.68 -7.60
C LYS A 66 38.16 -8.04 -6.22
N GLY A 67 37.67 -8.70 -5.16
CA GLY A 67 37.82 -8.25 -3.77
C GLY A 67 36.61 -7.51 -3.19
N ARG A 68 36.71 -7.05 -1.94
CA ARG A 68 35.60 -6.39 -1.21
C ARG A 68 35.38 -4.94 -1.68
N TYR A 69 34.13 -4.49 -1.68
CA TYR A 69 33.80 -3.08 -1.78
C TYR A 69 34.29 -2.33 -0.55
N LYS A 70 34.99 -1.21 -0.77
CA LYS A 70 35.43 -0.36 0.34
C LYS A 70 34.21 0.42 0.83
N ASN A 71 34.14 0.70 2.13
CA ASN A 71 33.14 1.61 2.65
C ASN A 71 33.44 3.01 2.12
N VAL A 72 32.56 3.52 1.26
CA VAL A 72 32.58 4.90 0.78
C VAL A 72 31.66 5.72 1.67
N THR A 73 32.02 6.98 1.90
CA THR A 73 31.21 7.94 2.66
C THR A 73 29.88 8.16 1.94
N ARG A 74 28.79 7.67 2.52
CA ARG A 74 27.44 7.82 1.98
C ARG A 74 26.77 9.07 2.53
N ILE A 75 25.78 9.59 1.81
CA ILE A 75 24.92 10.65 2.32
C ILE A 75 24.13 10.11 3.53
N PRO A 76 23.93 10.92 4.59
CA PRO A 76 23.06 10.54 5.70
C PRO A 76 21.64 10.25 5.21
N THR A 77 21.13 9.08 5.56
CA THR A 77 19.77 8.65 5.22
C THR A 77 18.77 9.05 6.29
N SER A 78 17.49 9.03 5.94
CA SER A 78 16.41 9.13 6.92
C SER A 78 16.42 7.91 7.87
N PRO A 79 15.94 8.08 9.12
CA PRO A 79 15.94 7.02 10.11
C PRO A 79 15.20 5.75 9.66
N GLU A 80 15.59 4.61 10.24
CA GLU A 80 14.91 3.33 10.03
C GLU A 80 13.43 3.39 10.43
N ILE A 81 12.55 2.92 9.55
CA ILE A 81 11.10 2.95 9.82
C ILE A 81 10.60 1.69 10.54
N PHE A 82 11.34 0.58 10.48
CA PHE A 82 11.03 -0.67 11.18
C PHE A 82 11.85 -0.82 12.47
N ILE A 83 11.68 0.11 13.41
CA ILE A 83 12.46 0.17 14.67
C ILE A 83 12.31 -1.13 15.49
N ASN A 84 11.13 -1.75 15.46
CA ASN A 84 10.86 -3.00 16.17
C ASN A 84 11.18 -4.25 15.32
N GLY A 85 11.71 -4.08 14.11
CA GLY A 85 11.99 -5.16 13.14
C GLY A 85 10.75 -5.88 12.58
N LYS A 86 9.53 -5.43 12.91
CA LYS A 86 8.28 -6.12 12.56
C LYS A 86 7.33 -5.26 11.74
N ASN A 87 6.89 -4.13 12.30
CA ASN A 87 5.83 -3.30 11.74
C ASN A 87 6.18 -1.81 11.80
N THR A 88 5.62 -1.03 10.88
CA THR A 88 5.75 0.44 10.83
C THR A 88 4.42 1.10 10.47
N PRO A 89 4.07 2.29 10.99
CA PRO A 89 2.93 3.02 10.47
C PRO A 89 3.14 3.41 9.00
N PHE A 90 2.09 3.34 8.19
CA PHE A 90 2.13 3.81 6.80
C PHE A 90 0.84 4.53 6.42
N ALA A 91 0.91 5.38 5.40
CA ALA A 91 -0.26 6.06 4.85
C ALA A 91 -1.22 5.05 4.20
N SER A 92 -2.45 4.95 4.70
CA SER A 92 -3.44 3.98 4.19
C SER A 92 -4.64 4.64 3.55
N SER A 93 -4.42 5.84 2.99
CA SER A 93 -5.46 6.58 2.28
C SER A 93 -5.91 5.84 1.02
N MET A 94 -7.11 6.17 0.53
CA MET A 94 -7.66 5.57 -0.70
C MET A 94 -6.73 5.79 -1.91
N ILE A 95 -6.00 6.91 -1.96
CA ILE A 95 -5.04 7.18 -3.04
C ILE A 95 -3.88 6.19 -3.01
N ILE A 96 -3.32 5.94 -1.83
CA ILE A 96 -2.22 4.97 -1.67
C ILE A 96 -2.69 3.54 -1.94
N TRP A 97 -3.92 3.22 -1.55
CA TRP A 97 -4.52 1.92 -1.87
C TRP A 97 -4.75 1.72 -3.37
N GLU A 98 -5.37 2.66 -4.05
CA GLU A 98 -5.67 2.56 -5.48
C GLU A 98 -4.37 2.67 -6.30
N ALA A 99 -3.40 3.47 -5.88
CA ALA A 99 -2.06 3.50 -6.47
C ALA A 99 -1.32 2.15 -6.37
N CYS A 100 -1.38 1.49 -5.21
CA CYS A 100 -0.88 0.13 -5.04
C CYS A 100 -1.62 -0.86 -5.97
N THR A 101 -2.92 -0.66 -6.19
CA THR A 101 -3.69 -1.46 -7.16
C THR A 101 -3.23 -1.23 -8.59
N VAL A 102 -2.95 0.03 -8.99
CA VAL A 102 -2.40 0.37 -10.31
C VAL A 102 -1.05 -0.32 -10.52
N LEU A 103 -0.13 -0.23 -9.56
CA LEU A 103 1.20 -0.85 -9.67
C LEU A 103 1.16 -2.39 -9.72
N THR A 104 0.15 -3.02 -9.13
CA THR A 104 0.06 -4.49 -9.06
C THR A 104 -0.79 -5.12 -10.16
N CYS A 105 -1.72 -4.35 -10.72
CA CYS A 105 -2.74 -4.81 -11.65
C CYS A 105 -2.76 -4.02 -12.96
N ALA A 106 -1.72 -3.24 -13.27
CA ALA A 106 -1.69 -2.35 -14.43
C ALA A 106 -2.24 -2.99 -15.72
N SER A 107 -1.73 -4.16 -16.12
CA SER A 107 -2.16 -4.86 -17.34
C SER A 107 -3.60 -5.38 -17.32
N VAL A 108 -4.24 -5.46 -16.16
CA VAL A 108 -5.57 -6.06 -15.96
C VAL A 108 -6.65 -4.99 -15.73
N LEU A 109 -6.26 -3.77 -15.37
CA LEU A 109 -7.18 -2.67 -15.12
C LEU A 109 -7.87 -2.19 -16.41
N PRO A 110 -9.11 -1.68 -16.31
CA PRO A 110 -9.82 -1.11 -17.44
C PRO A 110 -9.32 0.31 -17.73
N TRP A 111 -8.20 0.42 -18.45
CA TRP A 111 -7.68 1.71 -18.92
C TRP A 111 -8.54 2.24 -20.06
N GLU A 112 -8.79 3.55 -20.02
CA GLU A 112 -9.45 4.30 -21.08
C GLU A 112 -8.42 5.22 -21.75
N LYS A 113 -8.73 5.68 -22.97
CA LYS A 113 -7.90 6.66 -23.69
C LYS A 113 -8.58 8.02 -23.65
N ASP A 114 -7.81 9.06 -23.34
CA ASP A 114 -8.29 10.43 -23.46
C ASP A 114 -8.30 10.92 -24.92
N ARG A 115 -8.63 12.19 -25.13
CA ARG A 115 -8.71 12.81 -26.47
C ARG A 115 -7.37 12.82 -27.21
N GLU A 116 -6.26 12.77 -26.48
CA GLU A 116 -4.90 12.78 -27.03
C GLU A 116 -4.38 11.34 -27.24
N GLY A 117 -5.17 10.33 -26.84
CA GLY A 117 -4.81 8.91 -26.96
C GLY A 117 -4.04 8.35 -25.77
N ASN A 118 -3.87 9.14 -24.71
CA ASN A 118 -3.12 8.75 -23.51
C ASN A 118 -3.99 7.88 -22.58
N LEU A 119 -3.37 6.88 -21.95
CA LEU A 119 -4.06 5.97 -21.05
C LEU A 119 -4.32 6.63 -19.69
N TYR A 120 -5.57 6.54 -19.22
CA TYR A 120 -5.94 6.89 -17.86
C TYR A 120 -6.81 5.81 -17.22
N TYR A 121 -6.73 5.71 -15.90
CA TYR A 121 -7.57 4.83 -15.09
C TYR A 121 -8.37 5.66 -14.09
N GLU A 122 -9.69 5.64 -14.20
CA GLU A 122 -10.59 6.38 -13.33
C GLU A 122 -11.17 5.50 -12.21
N ARG A 123 -11.17 6.06 -10.99
CA ARG A 123 -11.80 5.47 -9.82
C ARG A 123 -12.81 6.42 -9.20
N SER A 124 -14.05 5.96 -9.04
CA SER A 124 -15.09 6.73 -8.35
C SER A 124 -14.94 6.69 -6.82
N VAL A 125 -15.22 7.83 -6.20
CA VAL A 125 -15.27 8.04 -4.74
C VAL A 125 -16.73 8.16 -4.32
N LYS A 126 -17.13 7.50 -3.23
CA LYS A 126 -18.50 7.55 -2.65
C LYS A 126 -19.63 7.45 -3.69
N GLN A 127 -19.76 6.30 -4.35
CA GLN A 127 -20.83 6.06 -5.33
C GLN A 127 -20.89 7.12 -6.46
N GLY A 128 -19.74 7.67 -6.87
CA GLY A 128 -19.65 8.61 -7.98
C GLY A 128 -19.72 10.10 -7.60
N GLN A 129 -19.65 10.45 -6.32
CA GLN A 129 -19.65 11.85 -5.88
C GLN A 129 -18.33 12.59 -6.12
N GLY A 130 -17.26 11.87 -6.44
CA GLY A 130 -16.00 12.44 -6.91
C GLY A 130 -15.14 11.35 -7.54
N THR A 131 -13.94 11.71 -7.99
CA THR A 131 -13.13 10.86 -8.86
C THR A 131 -11.64 10.95 -8.50
N ILE A 132 -10.92 9.87 -8.78
CA ILE A 132 -9.46 9.85 -8.79
C ILE A 132 -9.06 9.30 -10.14
N ILE A 133 -8.30 10.09 -10.89
CA ILE A 133 -7.79 9.71 -12.21
C ILE A 133 -6.30 9.44 -12.06
N PHE A 134 -5.86 8.25 -12.44
CA PHE A 134 -4.46 7.86 -12.47
C PHE A 134 -3.93 7.86 -13.91
N ARG A 135 -2.71 8.34 -14.06
CA ARG A 135 -1.93 8.28 -15.31
C ARG A 135 -0.51 7.84 -15.00
N LEU A 136 0.17 7.27 -16.00
CA LEU A 136 1.55 6.82 -15.90
C LEU A 136 2.39 7.62 -16.89
N SER A 137 3.48 8.21 -16.40
CA SER A 137 4.45 8.85 -17.28
C SER A 137 5.28 7.80 -18.01
N ASP A 138 5.54 8.03 -19.29
CA ASP A 138 6.40 7.19 -20.13
C ASP A 138 7.88 7.35 -19.73
N SER A 139 8.30 8.56 -19.36
CA SER A 139 9.68 8.82 -18.96
C SER A 139 10.00 8.28 -17.56
N LEU A 140 10.94 7.33 -17.47
CA LEU A 140 11.52 6.86 -16.20
C LEU A 140 12.53 7.87 -15.59
N ASP A 141 13.12 8.74 -16.41
CA ASP A 141 13.98 9.85 -15.98
C ASP A 141 13.28 11.19 -16.18
N ARG A 142 12.94 11.83 -15.07
CA ARG A 142 12.17 13.08 -15.03
C ARG A 142 13.04 14.33 -14.92
N GLN A 143 14.36 14.18 -14.99
CA GLN A 143 15.28 15.28 -14.76
C GLN A 143 15.35 16.29 -15.92
N ILE A 144 14.74 16.00 -17.09
CA ILE A 144 15.02 16.76 -18.33
C ILE A 144 13.78 17.34 -19.05
N SER A 145 12.57 16.77 -18.97
CA SER A 145 11.42 17.23 -19.80
C SER A 145 10.37 18.04 -19.03
N GLN A 146 10.02 19.23 -19.57
CA GLN A 146 8.92 20.07 -19.09
C GLN A 146 7.53 19.56 -19.53
N SER A 147 7.46 18.73 -20.57
CA SER A 147 6.26 17.99 -20.98
C SER A 147 6.25 16.60 -20.36
N VAL A 148 5.09 16.19 -19.82
CA VAL A 148 4.90 14.82 -19.33
C VAL A 148 4.34 14.00 -20.49
N ASP A 149 5.19 13.14 -21.06
CA ASP A 149 4.73 12.12 -22.00
C ASP A 149 4.06 10.98 -21.20
N TYR A 150 2.88 10.56 -21.64
CA TYR A 150 2.10 9.51 -20.97
C TYR A 150 2.19 8.21 -21.75
N LEU A 151 2.00 7.10 -21.05
CA LEU A 151 1.79 5.81 -21.71
C LEU A 151 0.53 5.87 -22.58
N SER A 152 0.67 5.49 -23.84
CA SER A 152 -0.41 5.45 -24.83
C SER A 152 -0.73 4.01 -25.28
N GLU A 153 0.22 3.08 -25.11
CA GLU A 153 0.08 1.69 -25.55
C GLU A 153 -0.12 0.72 -24.38
N PRO A 154 -1.17 -0.13 -24.40
CA PRO A 154 -1.43 -1.08 -23.32
C PRO A 154 -0.31 -2.10 -23.08
N THR A 155 0.52 -2.40 -24.09
CA THR A 155 1.65 -3.32 -23.97
C THR A 155 2.70 -2.83 -22.97
N GLN A 156 2.88 -1.51 -22.84
CA GLN A 156 3.81 -0.90 -21.89
C GLN A 156 3.39 -1.16 -20.43
N LEU A 157 2.10 -1.39 -20.18
CA LEU A 157 1.58 -1.73 -18.84
C LEU A 157 2.02 -3.12 -18.36
N GLU A 158 2.40 -4.02 -19.28
CA GLU A 158 2.91 -5.35 -18.93
C GLU A 158 4.35 -5.28 -18.36
N CYS A 159 5.08 -4.21 -18.66
CA CYS A 159 6.44 -3.98 -18.16
C CYS A 159 6.47 -3.46 -16.71
N ILE A 160 5.33 -3.12 -16.13
CA ILE A 160 5.24 -2.64 -14.73
C ILE A 160 5.46 -3.81 -13.79
N ASP A 161 6.51 -3.70 -12.98
CA ASP A 161 6.87 -4.73 -12.03
C ASP A 161 5.98 -4.60 -10.78
N ILE A 162 5.27 -5.68 -10.45
CA ILE A 162 4.39 -5.75 -9.27
C ILE A 162 5.14 -5.41 -7.96
N ARG A 163 6.46 -5.62 -7.90
CA ARG A 163 7.30 -5.29 -6.75
C ARG A 163 7.45 -3.79 -6.53
N ALA A 164 7.17 -2.95 -7.53
CA ALA A 164 7.15 -1.49 -7.36
C ALA A 164 6.12 -1.06 -6.29
N ALA A 165 5.08 -1.87 -6.08
CA ALA A 165 4.12 -1.68 -5.00
C ALA A 165 4.77 -1.75 -3.61
N CYS A 166 5.81 -2.57 -3.41
CA CYS A 166 6.55 -2.62 -2.15
C CYS A 166 7.27 -1.30 -1.85
N LEU A 167 7.91 -0.70 -2.86
CA LEU A 167 8.58 0.61 -2.73
C LEU A 167 7.56 1.71 -2.46
N HIS A 168 6.43 1.68 -3.17
CA HIS A 168 5.31 2.58 -2.92
C HIS A 168 4.80 2.52 -1.46
N LEU A 169 4.69 1.31 -0.88
CA LEU A 169 4.32 1.12 0.53
C LEU A 169 5.41 1.60 1.50
N LEU A 170 6.69 1.38 1.18
CA LEU A 170 7.80 1.91 1.97
C LEU A 170 7.79 3.43 2.01
N PHE A 171 7.58 4.09 0.86
CA PHE A 171 7.45 5.54 0.78
C PHE A 171 6.25 6.04 1.56
N ALA A 172 5.13 5.31 1.53
CA ALA A 172 3.98 5.57 2.39
C ALA A 172 4.31 5.44 3.88
N GLY A 173 5.26 4.59 4.27
CA GLY A 173 5.82 4.49 5.62
C GLY A 173 6.61 5.74 6.00
N TYR A 174 7.63 6.08 5.22
CA TYR A 174 8.46 7.29 5.41
C TYR A 174 7.62 8.57 5.43
N ALA A 175 6.61 8.70 4.58
CA ALA A 175 5.73 9.87 4.58
C ALA A 175 5.01 10.10 5.92
N THR A 176 4.82 9.06 6.75
CA THR A 176 4.20 9.22 8.08
C THR A 176 5.16 9.73 9.16
N THR A 177 6.47 9.60 8.94
CA THR A 177 7.50 10.09 9.88
C THR A 177 7.66 11.61 9.80
N LEU A 178 7.36 12.20 8.65
CA LEU A 178 7.41 13.64 8.39
C LEU A 178 6.30 14.42 9.13
N GLU A 179 6.52 15.71 9.38
CA GLU A 179 5.53 16.60 10.00
C GLU A 179 4.58 17.19 8.96
N ASN A 180 5.15 17.70 7.86
CA ASN A 180 4.52 18.29 6.69
C ASN A 180 4.98 17.55 5.43
N PRO A 181 4.43 16.35 5.15
CA PRO A 181 4.99 15.46 4.13
C PRO A 181 4.95 16.05 2.71
N TRP A 182 4.10 17.03 2.41
CA TRP A 182 4.03 17.67 1.09
C TRP A 182 5.14 18.72 0.84
N GLN A 183 5.91 19.09 1.86
CA GLN A 183 7.01 20.08 1.80
C GLN A 183 8.37 19.47 2.14
N GLU A 184 8.37 18.41 2.93
CA GLU A 184 9.59 17.75 3.40
C GLU A 184 10.01 16.61 2.46
N LYS A 185 11.31 16.34 2.44
CA LYS A 185 11.92 15.24 1.71
C LYS A 185 12.46 14.19 2.67
N PHE A 186 12.50 12.95 2.21
CA PHE A 186 13.19 11.86 2.91
C PHE A 186 14.23 11.23 1.97
N VAL A 187 15.25 10.62 2.58
CA VAL A 187 16.38 10.03 1.87
C VAL A 187 16.46 8.55 2.24
N ILE A 188 16.48 7.68 1.24
CA ILE A 188 16.56 6.24 1.43
C ILE A 188 17.71 5.66 0.61
N SER A 189 18.49 4.75 1.20
CA SER A 189 19.60 4.09 0.51
C SER A 189 19.24 2.71 -0.04
N ASP A 190 20.04 2.23 -0.99
CA ASP A 190 19.99 0.85 -1.48
C ASP A 190 20.06 -0.18 -0.34
N GLN A 191 20.87 0.06 0.69
CA GLN A 191 21.03 -0.85 1.83
C GLN A 191 19.74 -0.97 2.66
N GLN A 192 19.05 0.14 2.91
CA GLN A 192 17.77 0.13 3.62
C GLN A 192 16.72 -0.62 2.80
N ILE A 193 16.65 -0.36 1.48
CA ILE A 193 15.75 -1.06 0.58
C ILE A 193 16.06 -2.56 0.56
N GLU A 194 17.34 -2.95 0.48
CA GLU A 194 17.75 -4.35 0.49
C GLU A 194 17.28 -5.05 1.77
N GLN A 195 17.48 -4.43 2.93
CA GLN A 195 17.06 -4.97 4.22
C GLN A 195 15.52 -5.08 4.35
N TYR A 196 14.78 -4.06 3.89
CA TYR A 196 13.32 -4.06 4.00
C TYR A 196 12.66 -5.06 3.06
N LEU A 197 13.22 -5.23 1.86
CA LEU A 197 12.71 -6.16 0.85
C LEU A 197 13.27 -7.57 1.00
N GLY A 198 14.28 -7.79 1.86
CA GLY A 198 14.94 -9.08 2.03
C GLY A 198 15.89 -9.45 0.86
N LEU A 199 16.33 -8.47 0.08
CA LEU A 199 17.26 -8.67 -1.03
C LEU A 199 18.70 -8.92 -0.53
N ASP A 200 19.02 -8.49 0.68
CA ASP A 200 20.28 -8.78 1.37
C ASP A 200 20.51 -10.30 1.51
N LYS A 201 19.44 -11.05 1.76
CA LYS A 201 19.46 -12.52 1.92
C LYS A 201 19.63 -13.28 0.60
N ARG A 202 19.36 -12.64 -0.53
CA ARG A 202 19.49 -13.24 -1.87
C ARG A 202 20.94 -13.25 -2.33
N LYS A 203 21.54 -14.44 -2.36
CA LYS A 203 22.94 -14.67 -2.79
C LYS A 203 23.08 -14.97 -4.28
N ASP A 204 21.97 -15.23 -4.95
CA ASP A 204 21.89 -15.52 -6.37
C ASP A 204 22.01 -14.27 -7.25
N LEU A 205 21.73 -13.08 -6.69
CA LEU A 205 21.84 -11.81 -7.40
C LEU A 205 23.17 -11.10 -7.12
N SER A 206 23.81 -10.63 -8.18
CA SER A 206 24.99 -9.75 -8.08
C SER A 206 24.61 -8.38 -7.48
N LYS A 207 25.60 -7.65 -6.93
CA LYS A 207 25.36 -6.28 -6.42
C LYS A 207 24.83 -5.36 -7.50
N ALA A 208 25.40 -5.42 -8.72
CA ALA A 208 24.93 -4.63 -9.86
C ALA A 208 23.46 -4.94 -10.18
N SER A 209 23.10 -6.22 -10.27
CA SER A 209 21.71 -6.64 -10.53
C SER A 209 20.73 -6.18 -9.45
N LYS A 210 21.14 -6.17 -8.16
CA LYS A 210 20.33 -5.62 -7.07
C LYS A 210 20.13 -4.12 -7.21
N LEU A 211 21.18 -3.37 -7.51
CA LEU A 211 21.09 -1.91 -7.70
C LEU A 211 20.22 -1.56 -8.92
N SER A 212 20.37 -2.29 -10.02
CA SER A 212 19.54 -2.14 -11.22
C SER A 212 18.06 -2.38 -10.93
N LEU A 213 17.75 -3.46 -10.21
CA LEU A 213 16.40 -3.77 -9.79
C LEU A 213 15.85 -2.65 -8.89
N ILE A 214 16.60 -2.21 -7.88
CA ILE A 214 16.15 -1.16 -6.96
C ILE A 214 15.86 0.14 -7.71
N LYS A 215 16.76 0.57 -8.61
CA LYS A 215 16.56 1.79 -9.42
C LYS A 215 15.28 1.69 -10.25
N LEU A 216 15.06 0.55 -10.94
CA LEU A 216 13.84 0.28 -11.70
C LEU A 216 12.57 0.41 -10.84
N LEU A 217 12.53 -0.28 -9.69
CA LEU A 217 11.35 -0.29 -8.83
C LEU A 217 11.04 1.09 -8.24
N VAL A 218 12.08 1.85 -7.87
CA VAL A 218 11.92 3.23 -7.38
C VAL A 218 11.35 4.11 -8.49
N GLN A 219 11.94 4.09 -9.70
CA GLN A 219 11.45 4.88 -10.82
C GLN A 219 10.01 4.53 -11.20
N GLN A 220 9.67 3.24 -11.32
CA GLN A 220 8.28 2.80 -11.61
C GLN A 220 7.28 3.26 -10.55
N SER A 221 7.65 3.23 -9.27
CA SER A 221 6.78 3.72 -8.21
C SER A 221 6.55 5.26 -8.27
N CYS A 222 7.44 6.00 -8.93
CA CYS A 222 7.37 7.46 -9.11
C CYS A 222 6.74 7.89 -10.43
N GLN A 223 6.52 6.97 -11.39
CA GLN A 223 5.83 7.24 -12.67
C GLN A 223 4.34 7.59 -12.49
N LEU A 224 3.76 7.26 -11.34
CA LEU A 224 2.33 7.38 -11.11
C LEU A 224 1.93 8.83 -10.78
N LEU A 225 1.05 9.39 -11.61
CA LEU A 225 0.39 10.66 -11.41
C LEU A 225 -1.07 10.44 -10.99
N ALA A 226 -1.61 11.38 -10.23
CA ALA A 226 -3.01 11.38 -9.84
C ALA A 226 -3.62 12.78 -9.91
N THR A 227 -4.84 12.84 -10.45
CA THR A 227 -5.76 13.98 -10.32
C THR A 227 -6.88 13.56 -9.38
N ILE A 228 -7.23 14.41 -8.41
CA ILE A 228 -8.18 14.05 -7.36
C ILE A 228 -9.29 15.09 -7.30
N ASP A 229 -10.53 14.63 -7.44
CA ASP A 229 -11.72 15.37 -7.06
C ASP A 229 -12.36 14.68 -5.85
N TRP A 230 -12.17 15.27 -4.67
CA TRP A 230 -12.61 14.69 -3.42
C TRP A 230 -13.87 15.36 -2.91
N PRO A 231 -15.00 14.63 -2.81
CA PRO A 231 -16.24 15.21 -2.33
C PRO A 231 -16.18 15.50 -0.84
N GLN A 232 -17.07 16.37 -0.36
CA GLN A 232 -17.21 16.62 1.06
C GLN A 232 -17.49 15.31 1.83
N GLN A 233 -16.71 15.04 2.89
CA GLN A 233 -16.95 13.88 3.75
C GLN A 233 -16.97 14.27 5.22
N GLY A 234 -18.14 14.13 5.83
CA GLY A 234 -18.36 14.54 7.22
C GLY A 234 -18.10 16.03 7.37
N LYS A 235 -17.11 16.38 8.19
CA LYS A 235 -16.73 17.78 8.48
C LYS A 235 -15.60 18.32 7.60
N VAL A 236 -14.95 17.46 6.81
CA VAL A 236 -13.90 17.88 5.87
C VAL A 236 -14.57 18.35 4.59
N LYS A 237 -14.32 19.61 4.21
CA LYS A 237 -14.81 20.19 2.95
C LYS A 237 -14.28 19.42 1.75
N GLY A 238 -15.04 19.44 0.65
CA GLY A 238 -14.53 18.92 -0.62
C GLY A 238 -13.31 19.71 -1.08
N PHE A 239 -12.42 19.04 -1.80
CA PHE A 239 -11.20 19.65 -2.35
C PHE A 239 -10.80 18.96 -3.64
N THR A 240 -10.09 19.69 -4.47
CA THR A 240 -9.45 19.17 -5.68
C THR A 240 -7.93 19.21 -5.52
N VAL A 241 -7.26 18.23 -6.10
CA VAL A 241 -5.81 18.20 -6.23
C VAL A 241 -5.52 18.15 -7.73
N PRO A 242 -4.80 19.14 -8.28
CA PRO A 242 -4.39 19.10 -9.67
C PRO A 242 -3.48 17.89 -9.91
N GLU A 243 -3.36 17.51 -11.18
CA GLU A 243 -2.49 16.42 -11.60
C GLU A 243 -1.08 16.61 -11.04
N SER A 244 -0.62 15.64 -10.26
CA SER A 244 0.69 15.66 -9.66
C SER A 244 1.17 14.24 -9.38
N SER A 245 2.48 14.04 -9.30
CA SER A 245 3.02 12.74 -8.92
C SER A 245 2.66 12.39 -7.49
N ILE A 246 2.41 11.11 -7.27
CA ILE A 246 2.22 10.58 -5.92
C ILE A 246 3.53 10.66 -5.14
N TRP A 247 4.64 10.33 -5.81
CA TRP A 247 6.00 10.42 -5.28
C TRP A 247 6.86 11.20 -6.25
N ASN A 248 7.48 12.29 -5.78
CA ASN A 248 8.44 13.05 -6.55
C ASN A 248 9.83 12.50 -6.26
N LEU A 249 10.46 11.89 -7.27
CA LEU A 249 11.86 11.51 -7.22
C LEU A 249 12.69 12.76 -7.55
N LEU A 250 13.32 13.35 -6.53
CA LEU A 250 14.05 14.61 -6.66
C LEU A 250 15.49 14.38 -7.14
N ASP A 251 16.13 13.33 -6.63
CA ASP A 251 17.53 13.04 -6.93
C ASP A 251 17.83 11.54 -6.78
N ILE A 252 18.73 11.05 -7.63
CA ILE A 252 19.35 9.73 -7.55
C ILE A 252 20.85 9.96 -7.47
N LYS A 253 21.44 9.76 -6.28
CA LYS A 253 22.88 9.80 -6.13
C LYS A 253 23.49 8.42 -6.37
N HIS A 254 24.38 8.35 -7.35
CA HIS A 254 25.19 7.19 -7.66
C HIS A 254 26.47 7.22 -6.82
N HIS A 255 26.81 6.09 -6.20
CA HIS A 255 28.07 5.95 -5.47
C HIS A 255 28.99 5.04 -6.25
N PHE A 256 30.09 5.59 -6.74
CA PHE A 256 31.09 4.85 -7.51
C PHE A 256 32.31 4.50 -6.67
N GLN A 257 32.97 3.40 -7.07
CA GLN A 257 34.30 3.06 -6.60
C GLN A 257 35.18 2.72 -7.80
N GLU A 258 36.32 3.38 -7.88
CA GLU A 258 37.36 3.10 -8.86
C GLU A 258 38.19 1.88 -8.42
N ASP A 259 38.52 1.02 -9.39
CA ASP A 259 39.45 -0.09 -9.20
C ASP A 259 40.89 0.27 -9.59
N HIS A 260 41.81 -0.68 -9.50
CA HIS A 260 43.23 -0.45 -9.87
C HIS A 260 43.44 -0.23 -11.37
N LEU A 261 42.41 -0.46 -12.19
CA LEU A 261 42.43 -0.31 -13.64
C LEU A 261 41.71 0.98 -14.07
N GLY A 262 41.34 1.87 -13.14
CA GLY A 262 40.61 3.10 -13.46
C GLY A 262 39.11 2.91 -13.78
N CYS A 263 38.59 1.69 -13.65
CA CYS A 263 37.20 1.40 -13.96
C CYS A 263 36.29 1.73 -12.77
N GLN A 264 35.32 2.61 -13.00
CA GLN A 264 34.35 2.99 -11.99
C GLN A 264 33.21 1.99 -11.91
N HIS A 265 33.07 1.37 -10.74
CA HIS A 265 32.01 0.41 -10.41
C HIS A 265 30.92 1.10 -9.60
N LEU A 266 29.65 0.93 -9.98
CA LEU A 266 28.53 1.37 -9.17
C LEU A 266 28.39 0.46 -7.93
N ILE A 267 28.53 1.03 -6.73
CA ILE A 267 28.54 0.28 -5.47
C ILE A 267 27.33 0.55 -4.58
N GLY A 268 26.57 1.60 -4.86
CA GLY A 268 25.40 1.99 -4.07
C GLY A 268 24.58 3.06 -4.75
N LEU A 269 23.35 3.23 -4.27
CA LEU A 269 22.40 4.24 -4.73
C LEU A 269 21.76 4.91 -3.52
N THR A 270 21.49 6.20 -3.63
CA THR A 270 20.72 6.94 -2.64
C THR A 270 19.66 7.77 -3.33
N PHE A 271 18.43 7.65 -2.86
CA PHE A 271 17.27 8.28 -3.48
C PHE A 271 16.74 9.36 -2.56
N THR A 272 16.50 10.54 -3.11
CA THR A 272 15.83 11.64 -2.42
C THR A 272 14.41 11.76 -2.96
N LEU A 273 13.42 11.58 -2.09
CA LEU A 273 12.01 11.59 -2.48
C LEU A 273 11.23 12.63 -1.68
N GLN A 274 10.18 13.15 -2.30
CA GLN A 274 9.19 14.02 -1.68
C GLN A 274 7.76 13.52 -1.97
N PRO A 275 6.93 13.30 -0.94
CA PRO A 275 5.52 13.01 -1.12
C PRO A 275 4.79 14.11 -1.93
N GLY A 276 3.88 13.69 -2.81
CA GLY A 276 3.07 14.60 -3.63
C GLY A 276 2.05 15.44 -2.85
N LEU A 277 1.34 16.30 -3.58
CA LEU A 277 0.34 17.23 -3.01
C LEU A 277 -0.79 16.51 -2.28
N TRP A 278 -1.10 15.26 -2.65
CA TRP A 278 -2.09 14.44 -1.94
C TRP A 278 -1.80 14.35 -0.43
N ALA A 279 -0.52 14.34 -0.02
CA ALA A 279 -0.16 14.19 1.37
C ALA A 279 -0.64 15.36 2.25
N LYS A 280 -0.79 16.56 1.67
CA LYS A 280 -1.39 17.74 2.33
C LYS A 280 -2.82 17.50 2.80
N TYR A 281 -3.57 16.67 2.07
CA TYR A 281 -4.98 16.42 2.33
C TYR A 281 -5.23 15.12 3.11
N PHE A 282 -4.34 14.13 2.97
CA PHE A 282 -4.54 12.78 3.55
C PHE A 282 -3.57 12.41 4.69
N LEU A 283 -2.50 13.18 4.88
CA LEU A 283 -1.48 12.97 5.93
C LEU A 283 -1.19 14.21 6.78
N ASN A 284 -2.09 15.19 6.78
CA ASN A 284 -1.88 16.41 7.57
C ASN A 284 -2.35 16.25 9.03
N LYS A 285 -1.38 16.01 9.92
CA LYS A 285 -1.59 15.83 11.38
C LYS A 285 -2.25 17.06 12.02
N GLN A 286 -1.79 18.26 11.65
CA GLN A 286 -2.27 19.53 12.20
C GLN A 286 -3.68 19.85 11.69
N GLY A 287 -3.89 19.75 10.37
CA GLY A 287 -5.19 19.92 9.73
C GLY A 287 -6.25 18.92 10.23
N TYR A 288 -5.86 17.68 10.54
CA TYR A 288 -6.77 16.70 11.15
C TYR A 288 -7.26 17.15 12.54
N SER A 289 -6.40 17.78 13.34
CA SER A 289 -6.80 18.32 14.65
C SER A 289 -7.84 19.44 14.53
N GLN A 290 -7.76 20.21 13.44
CA GLN A 290 -8.67 21.30 13.10
C GLN A 290 -9.85 20.86 12.20
N ARG A 291 -9.96 19.56 11.87
CA ARG A 291 -10.96 18.96 10.96
C ARG A 291 -10.91 19.48 9.51
N LEU A 292 -9.75 19.94 9.07
CA LEU A 292 -9.51 20.47 7.72
C LEU A 292 -8.95 19.41 6.75
N ALA A 293 -8.39 18.31 7.26
CA ALA A 293 -7.74 17.27 6.45
C ALA A 293 -7.93 15.87 7.06
N PHE A 294 -7.73 14.83 6.26
CA PHE A 294 -7.70 13.45 6.74
C PHE A 294 -6.32 13.09 7.29
N TYR A 295 -6.29 12.14 8.22
CA TYR A 295 -5.07 11.47 8.66
C TYR A 295 -5.34 9.97 8.76
N GLN A 296 -5.17 9.27 7.64
CA GLN A 296 -5.44 7.84 7.51
C GLN A 296 -4.12 7.07 7.45
N TYR A 297 -3.87 6.25 8.48
CA TYR A 297 -2.66 5.44 8.59
C TYR A 297 -3.02 4.04 9.08
N GLY A 298 -2.31 3.05 8.54
CA GLY A 298 -2.36 1.63 8.87
C GLY A 298 -1.04 1.16 9.47
N SER A 299 -0.90 -0.15 9.65
CA SER A 299 0.35 -0.81 10.02
C SER A 299 0.85 -1.61 8.84
N LEU A 300 2.07 -1.34 8.39
CA LEU A 300 2.76 -2.06 7.33
C LEU A 300 3.72 -3.06 7.97
N PRO A 301 3.55 -4.35 7.72
CA PRO A 301 4.52 -5.35 8.14
C PRO A 301 5.69 -5.50 7.18
N GLN A 302 6.90 -5.66 7.72
CA GLN A 302 8.11 -5.85 6.91
C GLN A 302 8.08 -7.21 6.18
N PHE A 303 7.64 -8.27 6.86
CA PHE A 303 7.60 -9.61 6.26
C PHE A 303 6.77 -9.61 4.96
N LEU A 304 5.68 -8.83 4.90
CA LEU A 304 4.80 -8.74 3.73
C LEU A 304 5.60 -8.31 2.50
N LEU A 305 6.50 -7.33 2.66
CA LEU A 305 7.37 -6.86 1.58
C LEU A 305 8.29 -7.98 1.10
N SER A 306 8.93 -8.69 2.04
CA SER A 306 9.80 -9.83 1.69
C SER A 306 9.03 -11.02 1.10
N SER A 307 7.79 -11.27 1.52
CA SER A 307 6.94 -12.33 0.97
C SER A 307 6.58 -12.03 -0.47
N VAL A 308 6.17 -10.79 -0.77
CA VAL A 308 5.90 -10.35 -2.14
C VAL A 308 7.14 -10.54 -3.02
N MET A 309 8.33 -10.17 -2.52
CA MET A 309 9.58 -10.35 -3.24
C MET A 309 9.92 -11.80 -3.59
N SER A 310 9.43 -12.76 -2.79
CA SER A 310 9.65 -14.19 -3.02
C SER A 310 8.67 -14.80 -4.01
N ILE A 311 7.38 -14.41 -3.96
CA ILE A 311 6.31 -15.13 -4.68
C ILE A 311 5.81 -14.43 -5.94
N TRP A 312 6.25 -13.19 -6.22
CA TRP A 312 5.64 -12.34 -7.26
C TRP A 312 5.55 -12.95 -8.66
N GLN A 313 6.51 -13.78 -9.09
CA GLN A 313 6.49 -14.42 -10.42
C GLN A 313 5.53 -15.60 -10.47
N GLN A 314 5.58 -16.45 -9.44
CA GLN A 314 4.87 -17.73 -9.42
C GLN A 314 3.40 -17.55 -9.01
N HIS A 315 3.15 -16.64 -8.07
CA HIS A 315 1.84 -16.41 -7.45
C HIS A 315 1.46 -14.92 -7.44
N PRO A 316 1.31 -14.28 -8.62
CA PRO A 316 0.93 -12.87 -8.71
C PRO A 316 -0.48 -12.63 -8.13
N GLY A 317 -1.38 -13.61 -8.20
CA GLY A 317 -2.70 -13.54 -7.58
C GLY A 317 -2.62 -13.47 -6.05
N ALA A 318 -1.78 -14.30 -5.43
CA ALA A 318 -1.52 -14.25 -3.99
C ALA A 318 -0.97 -12.88 -3.56
N VAL A 319 -0.01 -12.31 -4.30
CA VAL A 319 0.52 -10.96 -4.02
C VAL A 319 -0.58 -9.91 -4.04
N ARG A 320 -1.42 -9.90 -5.08
CA ARG A 320 -2.53 -8.93 -5.20
C ARG A 320 -3.53 -9.06 -4.05
N MET A 321 -3.87 -10.28 -3.67
CA MET A 321 -4.75 -10.54 -2.52
C MET A 321 -4.11 -10.08 -1.21
N MET A 322 -2.84 -10.41 -0.98
CA MET A 322 -2.07 -10.00 0.20
C MET A 322 -2.03 -8.47 0.36
N LEU A 323 -1.71 -7.76 -0.72
CA LEU A 323 -1.68 -6.29 -0.74
C LEU A 323 -3.07 -5.68 -0.60
N TRP A 324 -4.10 -6.27 -1.20
CA TRP A 324 -5.48 -5.79 -1.03
C TRP A 324 -5.99 -5.98 0.40
N LEU A 325 -5.66 -7.11 1.02
CA LEU A 325 -6.00 -7.40 2.41
C LEU A 325 -5.35 -6.39 3.37
N LEU A 326 -4.12 -5.94 3.09
CA LEU A 326 -3.45 -4.88 3.87
C LEU A 326 -4.33 -3.62 4.03
N PHE A 327 -5.04 -3.21 2.97
CA PHE A 327 -5.89 -2.01 3.00
C PHE A 327 -7.32 -2.29 3.47
N LYS A 328 -7.94 -3.37 2.99
CA LYS A 328 -9.36 -3.64 3.26
C LYS A 328 -9.62 -4.15 4.65
N SER A 329 -8.77 -5.03 5.16
CA SER A 329 -9.05 -5.73 6.42
C SER A 329 -8.92 -4.83 7.65
N LYS A 330 -8.27 -3.65 7.56
CA LYS A 330 -7.68 -3.00 8.74
C LYS A 330 -7.13 -4.10 9.67
N MET A 331 -6.24 -4.93 9.10
CA MET A 331 -5.70 -6.18 9.66
C MET A 331 -6.10 -6.39 11.13
N GLY A 332 -7.04 -7.32 11.39
CA GLY A 332 -7.58 -7.58 12.74
C GLY A 332 -9.09 -7.36 12.92
N ARG A 333 -9.84 -6.94 11.89
CA ARG A 333 -11.32 -6.97 11.93
C ARG A 333 -11.85 -8.18 11.17
N LYS A 334 -12.70 -8.98 11.81
CA LYS A 334 -13.43 -10.07 11.15
C LYS A 334 -14.35 -9.48 10.08
N GLN A 335 -13.89 -9.48 8.83
CA GLN A 335 -14.67 -9.02 7.68
C GLN A 335 -14.88 -10.17 6.72
N CYS A 336 -16.14 -10.54 6.57
CA CYS A 336 -16.56 -11.55 5.62
C CYS A 336 -16.39 -11.02 4.18
N ILE A 337 -15.70 -11.80 3.35
CA ILE A 337 -15.38 -11.49 1.96
C ILE A 337 -15.93 -12.60 1.08
N THR A 338 -16.53 -12.25 -0.06
CA THR A 338 -16.98 -13.25 -1.04
C THR A 338 -15.81 -13.70 -1.90
N VAL A 339 -15.76 -15.00 -2.22
CA VAL A 339 -14.76 -15.57 -3.13
C VAL A 339 -14.69 -14.84 -4.48
N PRO A 340 -15.81 -14.48 -5.15
CA PRO A 340 -15.79 -13.65 -6.36
C PRO A 340 -15.03 -12.34 -6.23
N THR A 341 -15.16 -11.67 -5.08
CA THR A 341 -14.48 -10.39 -4.83
C THR A 341 -12.98 -10.61 -4.79
N LEU A 342 -12.54 -11.65 -4.09
CA LEU A 342 -11.13 -11.98 -3.94
C LEU A 342 -10.52 -12.44 -5.28
N MET A 343 -11.23 -13.27 -6.05
CA MET A 343 -10.82 -13.64 -7.40
C MET A 343 -10.72 -12.44 -8.35
N ARG A 344 -11.62 -11.45 -8.22
CA ARG A 344 -11.60 -10.25 -9.05
C ARG A 344 -10.35 -9.41 -8.75
N VAL A 345 -9.97 -9.33 -7.49
CA VAL A 345 -8.73 -8.67 -7.05
C VAL A 345 -7.51 -9.40 -7.60
N ALA A 346 -7.47 -10.74 -7.50
CA ALA A 346 -6.32 -11.53 -7.92
C ALA A 346 -6.12 -11.55 -9.45
N TYR A 347 -7.21 -11.73 -10.21
CA TYR A 347 -7.13 -12.10 -11.64
C TYR A 347 -7.88 -11.16 -12.58
N GLY A 348 -8.66 -10.22 -12.05
CA GLY A 348 -9.47 -9.29 -12.83
C GLY A 348 -10.80 -9.87 -13.32
N GLN A 349 -11.69 -8.95 -13.72
CA GLN A 349 -13.05 -9.30 -14.12
C GLN A 349 -13.09 -10.08 -15.45
N LYS A 350 -12.21 -9.76 -16.41
CA LYS A 350 -12.17 -10.41 -17.73
C LYS A 350 -11.91 -11.92 -17.62
N ARG A 351 -10.93 -12.33 -16.80
CA ARG A 351 -10.61 -13.74 -16.57
C ARG A 351 -11.76 -14.51 -15.91
N ILE A 352 -12.45 -13.89 -14.96
CA ILE A 352 -13.62 -14.50 -14.31
C ILE A 352 -14.75 -14.69 -15.33
N ALA A 353 -15.03 -13.68 -16.16
CA ALA A 353 -16.05 -13.79 -17.20
C ALA A 353 -15.73 -14.89 -18.22
N GLN A 354 -14.46 -15.04 -18.61
CA GLN A 354 -14.03 -16.15 -19.48
C GLN A 354 -14.20 -17.52 -18.81
N ALA A 355 -13.87 -17.65 -17.53
CA ALA A 355 -14.06 -18.88 -16.76
C ALA A 355 -15.55 -19.26 -16.56
N ASP A 356 -16.44 -18.27 -16.58
CA ASP A 356 -17.87 -18.53 -16.49
C ASP A 356 -18.39 -19.23 -17.76
N ILE A 357 -17.85 -18.89 -18.92
CA ILE A 357 -18.24 -19.45 -20.22
C ILE A 357 -17.45 -20.73 -20.56
N GLN A 358 -16.12 -20.71 -20.39
CA GLN A 358 -15.22 -21.76 -20.86
C GLN A 358 -14.79 -22.73 -19.76
N ARG A 359 -15.14 -24.02 -19.91
CA ARG A 359 -14.84 -25.07 -18.91
C ARG A 359 -13.35 -25.22 -18.60
N GLU A 360 -12.48 -25.16 -19.60
CA GLU A 360 -11.03 -25.34 -19.37
C GLU A 360 -10.40 -24.15 -18.64
N GLN A 361 -10.80 -22.92 -18.99
CA GLN A 361 -10.37 -21.73 -18.25
C GLN A 361 -10.87 -21.76 -16.80
N ARG A 362 -12.10 -22.23 -16.58
CA ARG A 362 -12.67 -22.44 -15.25
C ARG A 362 -11.83 -23.38 -14.39
N LYS A 363 -11.45 -24.55 -14.92
CA LYS A 363 -10.63 -25.53 -14.19
C LYS A 363 -9.27 -24.93 -13.82
N ARG A 364 -8.61 -24.25 -14.77
CA ARG A 364 -7.31 -23.60 -14.55
C ARG A 364 -7.42 -22.53 -13.47
N LEU A 365 -8.42 -21.66 -13.55
CA LEU A 365 -8.61 -20.56 -12.61
C LEU A 365 -8.89 -21.06 -11.18
N ILE A 366 -9.70 -22.12 -11.02
CA ILE A 366 -9.94 -22.73 -9.71
C ILE A 366 -8.62 -23.25 -9.12
N ARG A 367 -7.83 -24.02 -9.89
CA ARG A 367 -6.54 -24.54 -9.42
C ARG A 367 -5.58 -23.44 -9.01
N THR A 368 -5.45 -22.40 -9.82
CA THR A 368 -4.61 -21.24 -9.50
C THR A 368 -5.10 -20.52 -8.25
N PHE A 369 -6.42 -20.36 -8.08
CA PHE A 369 -6.99 -19.72 -6.89
C PHE A 369 -6.75 -20.51 -5.61
N GLU A 370 -6.93 -21.83 -5.66
CA GLU A 370 -6.69 -22.70 -4.50
C GLU A 370 -5.21 -22.74 -4.11
N SER A 371 -4.32 -22.77 -5.10
CA SER A 371 -2.88 -22.68 -4.88
C SER A 371 -2.46 -21.31 -4.34
N ASP A 372 -3.03 -20.22 -4.84
CA ASP A 372 -2.73 -18.88 -4.31
C ASP A 372 -3.24 -18.71 -2.87
N LEU A 373 -4.37 -19.33 -2.49
CA LEU A 373 -4.85 -19.36 -1.10
C LEU A 373 -3.92 -20.19 -0.19
N GLU A 374 -3.36 -21.29 -0.69
CA GLU A 374 -2.36 -22.09 0.04
C GLU A 374 -1.11 -21.27 0.34
N VAL A 375 -0.64 -20.51 -0.65
CA VAL A 375 0.51 -19.62 -0.49
C VAL A 375 0.23 -18.54 0.54
N LEU A 376 -0.97 -17.92 0.53
CA LEU A 376 -1.35 -16.98 1.58
C LEU A 376 -1.29 -17.61 2.97
N ASN A 377 -1.82 -18.82 3.12
CA ASN A 377 -1.78 -19.58 4.37
C ASN A 377 -0.34 -19.87 4.83
N HIS A 378 0.53 -20.31 3.92
CA HIS A 378 1.96 -20.55 4.20
C HIS A 378 2.68 -19.30 4.74
N TYR A 379 2.32 -18.11 4.24
CA TYR A 379 2.86 -16.83 4.72
C TYR A 379 2.08 -16.24 5.92
N GLY A 380 1.24 -17.05 6.58
CA GLY A 380 0.55 -16.70 7.82
C GLY A 380 -0.79 -15.97 7.64
N LEU A 381 -1.29 -15.80 6.41
CA LEU A 381 -2.65 -15.29 6.14
C LEU A 381 -3.61 -16.46 5.99
N LYS A 382 -4.01 -17.06 7.12
CA LYS A 382 -4.84 -18.27 7.14
C LYS A 382 -6.31 -17.93 6.83
N PRO A 383 -6.89 -18.42 5.72
CA PRO A 383 -8.30 -18.17 5.40
C PRO A 383 -9.22 -19.01 6.30
N VAL A 384 -10.22 -18.37 6.90
CA VAL A 384 -11.30 -19.05 7.64
C VAL A 384 -12.50 -19.17 6.72
N PHE A 385 -12.80 -20.38 6.27
CA PHE A 385 -13.92 -20.65 5.36
C PHE A 385 -15.27 -20.63 6.09
N ASP A 386 -16.28 -20.04 5.47
CA ASP A 386 -17.65 -20.08 6.01
C ASP A 386 -18.23 -21.49 5.85
N PRO A 387 -18.57 -22.21 6.95
CA PRO A 387 -19.02 -23.61 6.85
C PRO A 387 -20.32 -23.76 6.05
N VAL A 388 -21.14 -22.71 5.96
CA VAL A 388 -22.41 -22.75 5.24
C VAL A 388 -22.22 -22.53 3.73
N SER A 389 -21.52 -21.45 3.35
CA SER A 389 -21.36 -21.09 1.93
C SER A 389 -20.10 -21.70 1.28
N TYR A 390 -19.13 -22.12 2.09
CA TYR A 390 -17.87 -22.74 1.67
C TYR A 390 -17.62 -24.07 2.44
N PRO A 391 -18.48 -25.08 2.26
CA PRO A 391 -18.34 -26.37 2.95
C PRO A 391 -17.09 -27.15 2.53
N GLU A 392 -16.67 -28.10 3.36
CA GLU A 392 -15.48 -28.94 3.17
C GLU A 392 -15.43 -29.66 1.81
N THR A 393 -16.59 -29.95 1.21
CA THR A 393 -16.69 -30.61 -0.09
C THR A 393 -16.15 -29.77 -1.25
N ILE A 394 -16.15 -28.44 -1.14
CA ILE A 394 -15.59 -27.53 -2.15
C ILE A 394 -14.30 -26.84 -1.71
N GLN A 395 -13.86 -27.05 -0.46
CA GLN A 395 -12.60 -26.50 0.05
C GLN A 395 -11.38 -27.02 -0.72
N PRO A 396 -10.27 -26.26 -0.73
CA PRO A 396 -9.01 -26.72 -1.30
C PRO A 396 -8.51 -28.00 -0.62
N LEU A 397 -7.82 -28.85 -1.38
CA LEU A 397 -7.30 -30.13 -0.87
C LEU A 397 -6.33 -29.93 0.31
N TRP A 398 -5.48 -28.90 0.24
CA TRP A 398 -4.48 -28.61 1.28
C TRP A 398 -5.11 -28.36 2.66
N VAL A 399 -6.35 -27.86 2.73
CA VAL A 399 -7.05 -27.63 4.01
C VAL A 399 -7.34 -28.94 4.73
N LYS A 400 -7.70 -29.97 3.96
CA LYS A 400 -7.96 -31.31 4.50
C LYS A 400 -6.65 -32.03 4.84
N LEU A 401 -5.59 -31.78 4.07
CA LEU A 401 -4.25 -32.33 4.35
C LEU A 401 -3.65 -31.74 5.64
N GLU A 402 -3.93 -30.48 5.98
CA GLU A 402 -3.54 -29.90 7.28
C GLU A 402 -4.22 -30.55 8.49
N GLN A 403 -5.33 -31.26 8.29
CA GLN A 403 -6.04 -31.97 9.35
C GLN A 403 -5.53 -33.40 9.55
N LEU A 404 -4.51 -33.82 8.78
CA LEU A 404 -3.87 -35.11 8.97
C LEU A 404 -3.12 -35.13 10.31
N PRO A 405 -3.23 -36.22 11.09
CA PRO A 405 -2.40 -36.40 12.28
C PRO A 405 -0.91 -36.36 11.93
N ASP A 406 -0.11 -35.73 12.78
CA ASP A 406 1.36 -35.74 12.67
C ASP A 406 1.95 -37.11 13.06
N ASP A 407 1.19 -37.91 13.82
CA ASP A 407 1.57 -39.26 14.24
C ASP A 407 1.41 -40.26 13.08
N ALA A 408 2.42 -41.12 12.90
CA ALA A 408 2.49 -42.02 11.75
C ALA A 408 1.43 -43.13 11.79
N ASP A 409 1.08 -43.63 12.98
CA ASP A 409 0.09 -44.69 13.15
C ASP A 409 -1.32 -44.11 12.97
N GLU A 410 -1.58 -42.92 13.52
CA GLU A 410 -2.85 -42.21 13.33
C GLU A 410 -3.05 -41.76 11.85
N ALA A 411 -2.00 -41.33 11.17
CA ALA A 411 -2.04 -41.00 9.75
C ALA A 411 -2.28 -42.24 8.87
N LEU A 412 -1.69 -43.39 9.23
CA LEU A 412 -1.91 -44.65 8.54
C LEU A 412 -3.37 -45.11 8.68
N ASP A 413 -3.93 -45.05 9.89
CA ASP A 413 -5.34 -45.32 10.16
C ASP A 413 -6.26 -44.38 9.40
N PHE A 414 -5.91 -43.10 9.29
CA PHE A 414 -6.64 -42.14 8.46
C PHE A 414 -6.72 -42.59 7.00
N TRP A 415 -5.59 -42.96 6.37
CA TRP A 415 -5.56 -43.38 4.97
C TRP A 415 -6.28 -44.71 4.71
N ILE A 416 -6.20 -45.65 5.65
CA ILE A 416 -6.95 -46.92 5.59
C ILE A 416 -8.46 -46.62 5.59
N ASN A 417 -8.91 -45.74 6.49
CA ASN A 417 -10.32 -45.36 6.58
C ASN A 417 -10.79 -44.55 5.35
N ASP A 418 -9.97 -43.62 4.83
CA ASP A 418 -10.29 -42.83 3.63
C ASP A 418 -10.46 -43.71 2.39
N GLY A 419 -9.56 -44.70 2.20
CA GLY A 419 -9.62 -45.62 1.06
C GLY A 419 -10.90 -46.48 1.00
N CYS A 420 -11.54 -46.69 2.15
CA CYS A 420 -12.77 -47.45 2.32
C CYS A 420 -14.06 -46.62 2.21
N GLN A 421 -13.99 -45.29 2.10
CA GLN A 421 -15.16 -44.42 1.97
C GLN A 421 -15.63 -44.28 0.52
N GLU A 422 -16.94 -44.01 0.32
CA GLU A 422 -17.52 -43.70 -0.99
C GLU A 422 -17.08 -42.33 -1.56
N HIS A 423 -16.53 -41.46 -0.71
CA HIS A 423 -16.01 -40.14 -1.06
C HIS A 423 -14.61 -39.96 -0.46
N ARG A 424 -13.58 -40.30 -1.24
CA ARG A 424 -12.18 -40.23 -0.83
C ARG A 424 -11.68 -38.80 -0.79
N LEU A 425 -10.66 -38.55 0.01
CA LEU A 425 -9.96 -37.28 0.11
C LEU A 425 -9.45 -36.78 -1.26
N THR A 426 -9.02 -37.70 -2.12
CA THR A 426 -8.45 -37.41 -3.45
C THR A 426 -9.50 -37.40 -4.58
N ASP A 427 -10.78 -37.59 -4.27
CA ASP A 427 -11.83 -37.59 -5.27
C ASP A 427 -11.99 -36.23 -5.96
N SER A 428 -12.51 -36.27 -7.18
CA SER A 428 -12.82 -35.06 -7.93
C SER A 428 -13.88 -34.22 -7.21
N GLY A 429 -13.64 -32.92 -7.08
CA GLY A 429 -14.59 -32.00 -6.46
C GLY A 429 -16.00 -32.06 -7.12
N PRO A 430 -17.05 -31.66 -6.37
CA PRO A 430 -18.43 -31.89 -6.78
C PRO A 430 -18.79 -31.18 -8.10
N ARG A 431 -19.74 -31.76 -8.84
CA ARG A 431 -20.29 -31.14 -10.05
C ARG A 431 -20.86 -29.75 -9.69
N GLY A 432 -20.47 -28.74 -10.46
CA GLY A 432 -20.92 -27.37 -10.20
C GLY A 432 -20.14 -26.62 -9.11
N LYS A 433 -18.98 -27.14 -8.65
CA LYS A 433 -18.08 -26.46 -7.69
C LYS A 433 -17.90 -24.97 -7.96
N TRP A 434 -17.76 -24.55 -9.22
CA TRP A 434 -17.69 -23.14 -9.61
C TRP A 434 -18.88 -22.30 -9.14
N ASN A 435 -20.10 -22.78 -9.35
CA ASN A 435 -21.31 -22.03 -8.97
C ASN A 435 -21.41 -21.86 -7.44
N TRP A 436 -20.89 -22.84 -6.70
CA TRP A 436 -20.83 -22.79 -5.24
C TRP A 436 -19.73 -21.82 -4.80
N LEU A 437 -18.53 -21.92 -5.37
CA LEU A 437 -17.43 -20.97 -5.13
C LEU A 437 -17.86 -19.52 -5.41
N MET A 438 -18.63 -19.28 -6.47
CA MET A 438 -19.11 -17.92 -6.78
C MET A 438 -20.15 -17.38 -5.78
N LYS A 439 -20.64 -18.21 -4.87
CA LYS A 439 -21.51 -17.83 -3.75
C LYS A 439 -20.81 -17.94 -2.39
N ALA A 440 -19.64 -18.57 -2.37
CA ALA A 440 -18.87 -18.88 -1.17
C ALA A 440 -18.27 -17.63 -0.53
N ARG A 441 -18.04 -17.74 0.78
CA ARG A 441 -17.49 -16.67 1.61
C ARG A 441 -16.32 -17.17 2.45
N ILE A 442 -15.38 -16.28 2.66
CA ILE A 442 -14.29 -16.40 3.62
C ILE A 442 -14.63 -15.43 4.76
N LEU A 443 -14.76 -15.94 5.98
CA LEU A 443 -15.21 -15.17 7.15
C LEU A 443 -14.20 -14.10 7.56
N ASN A 444 -12.92 -14.46 7.54
CA ASN A 444 -11.78 -13.60 7.82
C ASN A 444 -10.48 -14.30 7.43
N PHE A 445 -9.38 -13.56 7.49
CA PHE A 445 -8.03 -14.12 7.49
C PHE A 445 -7.46 -13.98 8.89
N GLU A 446 -7.05 -15.09 9.49
CA GLU A 446 -6.29 -15.09 10.73
C GLU A 446 -4.87 -14.60 10.44
N LEU A 447 -4.35 -13.83 11.38
CA LEU A 447 -3.01 -13.26 11.32
C LEU A 447 -2.16 -13.96 12.38
N PRO A 448 -0.83 -14.03 12.19
CA PRO A 448 0.06 -14.50 13.23
C PRO A 448 -0.14 -13.67 14.51
N PRO A 449 -0.12 -14.30 15.70
CA PRO A 449 -0.47 -13.66 16.97
C PRO A 449 0.40 -12.44 17.29
N GLU A 450 1.67 -12.46 16.85
CA GLU A 450 2.59 -11.33 17.00
C GLU A 450 2.09 -10.05 16.31
N TRP A 451 1.33 -10.18 15.22
CA TRP A 451 0.79 -9.03 14.49
C TRP A 451 -0.54 -8.61 15.08
N GLU A 452 -1.41 -9.57 15.40
CA GLU A 452 -2.72 -9.31 16.00
C GLU A 452 -2.57 -8.49 17.28
N GLU A 453 -1.63 -8.83 18.17
CA GLU A 453 -1.33 -8.04 19.36
C GLU A 453 -0.92 -6.59 19.06
N GLN A 454 -0.09 -6.39 18.04
CA GLN A 454 0.42 -5.05 17.70
C GLN A 454 -0.64 -4.19 17.05
N LEU A 455 -1.49 -4.78 16.20
CA LEU A 455 -2.65 -4.13 15.60
C LEU A 455 -3.67 -3.75 16.67
N ILE A 456 -3.92 -4.62 17.65
CA ILE A 456 -4.76 -4.33 18.81
C ILE A 456 -4.16 -3.19 19.65
N LYS A 457 -2.86 -3.25 20.00
CA LYS A 457 -2.17 -2.16 20.74
C LYS A 457 -2.26 -0.83 20.00
N PHE A 458 -2.15 -0.86 18.68
CA PHE A 458 -2.25 0.31 17.81
C PHE A 458 -3.68 0.86 17.71
N GLU A 459 -4.69 -0.01 17.51
CA GLU A 459 -6.10 0.38 17.51
C GLU A 459 -6.50 0.95 18.88
N GLN A 460 -6.06 0.34 19.99
CA GLN A 460 -6.26 0.85 21.34
C GLN A 460 -5.61 2.23 21.54
N LYS A 461 -4.39 2.46 21.02
CA LYS A 461 -3.73 3.78 21.09
C LYS A 461 -4.51 4.84 20.28
N LYS A 462 -5.06 4.47 19.13
CA LYS A 462 -5.93 5.33 18.31
C LYS A 462 -7.26 5.64 19.02
N GLN A 463 -7.89 4.63 19.61
CA GLN A 463 -9.12 4.79 20.40
C GLN A 463 -8.90 5.65 21.65
N ARG A 464 -7.80 5.44 22.40
CA ARG A 464 -7.42 6.26 23.57
C ARG A 464 -7.17 7.72 23.19
N LYS A 465 -6.53 8.01 22.04
CA LYS A 465 -6.39 9.40 21.53
C LYS A 465 -7.74 10.03 21.19
N ASN A 466 -8.66 9.26 20.61
CA ASN A 466 -10.01 9.74 20.31
C ASN A 466 -10.86 9.96 21.59
N GLN A 467 -10.73 9.08 22.58
CA GLN A 467 -11.41 9.19 23.88
C GLN A 467 -10.86 10.33 24.76
N ARG A 468 -9.55 10.58 24.75
CA ARG A 468 -8.96 11.76 25.42
C ARG A 468 -9.49 13.07 24.84
N LYS A 469 -9.80 13.11 23.53
CA LYS A 469 -10.37 14.29 22.86
C LYS A 469 -11.87 14.49 23.11
N THR A 470 -12.63 13.45 23.47
CA THR A 470 -14.02 13.62 23.93
C THR A 470 -14.13 14.00 25.42
N ARG A 471 -13.02 13.93 26.17
CA ARG A 471 -12.98 14.29 27.60
C ARG A 471 -12.62 15.74 27.89
N THR A 472 -12.24 16.56 26.90
CA THR A 472 -12.00 17.99 27.11
C THR A 472 -13.32 18.76 27.12
N LYS A 473 -13.73 19.12 28.35
CA LYS A 473 -14.81 20.03 28.79
C LYS A 473 -16.23 19.66 28.36
N LYS A 474 -16.83 18.66 29.02
CA LYS A 474 -18.27 18.73 29.33
C LYS A 474 -18.44 19.83 30.39
N PRO A 475 -19.32 20.83 30.22
CA PRO A 475 -19.67 21.73 31.31
C PRO A 475 -20.28 20.93 32.47
N PRO A 476 -20.13 21.39 33.73
CA PRO A 476 -20.66 20.69 34.90
C PRO A 476 -22.16 20.43 34.70
N GLU A 477 -22.57 19.19 34.94
CA GLU A 477 -23.95 18.76 34.82
C GLU A 477 -24.62 18.99 36.18
N PHE A 478 -25.43 20.05 36.29
CA PHE A 478 -26.16 20.35 37.52
C PHE A 478 -27.23 19.28 37.76
N SER A 479 -27.31 18.77 38.99
CA SER A 479 -28.35 17.81 39.37
C SER A 479 -29.71 18.50 39.47
N ALA A 480 -30.79 17.72 39.30
CA ALA A 480 -32.16 18.22 39.45
C ALA A 480 -32.40 18.86 40.84
N GLN A 481 -31.77 18.31 41.88
CA GLN A 481 -31.79 18.86 43.24
C GLN A 481 -31.05 20.20 43.34
N GLN A 482 -29.86 20.34 42.72
CA GLN A 482 -29.12 21.60 42.73
C GLN A 482 -29.91 22.75 42.09
N ILE A 483 -30.62 22.47 41.00
CA ILE A 483 -31.49 23.44 40.31
C ILE A 483 -32.68 23.82 41.20
N LEU A 484 -33.33 22.84 41.84
CA LEU A 484 -34.45 23.07 42.75
C LEU A 484 -34.03 23.89 43.98
N ASP A 485 -32.89 23.57 44.58
CA ASP A 485 -32.36 24.27 45.76
C ASP A 485 -31.90 25.68 45.41
N ALA A 486 -31.28 25.89 44.24
CA ALA A 486 -30.92 27.22 43.78
C ALA A 486 -32.15 28.09 43.47
N ARG A 487 -33.19 27.52 42.84
CA ARG A 487 -34.45 28.22 42.64
C ARG A 487 -35.10 28.63 43.96
N LYS A 488 -35.15 27.71 44.93
CA LYS A 488 -35.69 27.98 46.27
C LYS A 488 -34.89 29.05 47.01
N ARG A 489 -33.54 29.00 46.95
CA ARG A 489 -32.67 30.03 47.55
C ARG A 489 -32.93 31.42 46.99
N LYS A 490 -33.26 31.54 45.70
CA LYS A 490 -33.64 32.80 45.07
C LYS A 490 -35.11 33.21 45.29
N GLY A 491 -35.90 32.40 46.01
CA GLY A 491 -37.33 32.68 46.24
C GLY A 491 -38.19 32.63 44.97
N LEU A 492 -37.69 32.05 43.88
CA LEU A 492 -38.39 32.01 42.59
C LEU A 492 -39.45 30.90 42.56
N SER A 493 -40.65 31.21 42.08
CA SER A 493 -41.61 30.16 41.72
C SER A 493 -41.18 29.45 40.43
N GLN A 494 -41.62 28.21 40.21
CA GLN A 494 -41.37 27.49 38.96
C GLN A 494 -41.85 28.27 37.72
N ARG A 495 -42.93 29.05 37.86
CA ARG A 495 -43.47 29.89 36.78
C ARG A 495 -42.61 31.14 36.53
N ALA A 496 -42.04 31.72 37.58
CA ALA A 496 -41.15 32.88 37.45
C ALA A 496 -39.83 32.49 36.76
N LEU A 497 -39.19 31.40 37.19
CA LEU A 497 -37.98 30.88 36.55
C LEU A 497 -38.27 30.52 35.08
N ALA A 498 -39.42 29.91 34.79
CA ALA A 498 -39.83 29.54 33.43
C ALA A 498 -39.95 30.77 32.51
N LYS A 499 -40.47 31.88 33.03
CA LYS A 499 -40.60 33.13 32.30
C LYS A 499 -39.23 33.76 32.00
N GLU A 500 -38.29 33.72 32.94
CA GLU A 500 -36.95 34.28 32.75
C GLU A 500 -36.11 33.51 31.72
N ILE A 501 -36.23 32.17 31.67
CA ILE A 501 -35.50 31.34 30.70
C ILE A 501 -36.28 31.04 29.40
N GLY A 502 -37.48 31.61 29.24
CA GLY A 502 -38.32 31.41 28.05
C GLY A 502 -38.84 29.98 27.85
N LYS A 503 -39.17 29.27 28.95
CA LYS A 503 -39.69 27.89 28.93
C LYS A 503 -41.06 27.80 29.60
N SER A 504 -41.70 26.62 29.55
CA SER A 504 -42.95 26.36 30.27
C SER A 504 -42.68 26.00 31.74
N GLN A 505 -43.66 26.25 32.61
CA GLN A 505 -43.61 25.80 34.02
C GLN A 505 -43.47 24.27 34.13
N SER A 506 -44.17 23.52 33.26
CA SER A 506 -44.07 22.06 33.21
C SER A 506 -42.66 21.58 32.92
N TRP A 507 -41.93 22.28 32.04
CA TRP A 507 -40.54 21.98 31.70
C TRP A 507 -39.61 22.08 32.92
N ILE A 508 -39.76 23.12 33.75
CA ILE A 508 -38.97 23.27 34.98
C ILE A 508 -39.34 22.21 36.01
N ARG A 509 -40.63 21.94 36.20
CA ARG A 509 -41.08 20.89 37.11
C ARG A 509 -40.52 19.52 36.71
N ASP A 510 -40.55 19.19 35.42
CA ASP A 510 -40.05 17.91 34.92
C ASP A 510 -38.51 17.83 34.97
N LEU A 511 -37.81 18.97 34.85
CA LEU A 511 -36.37 19.11 35.08
C LEU A 511 -36.00 18.91 36.56
N GLU A 512 -36.71 19.56 37.49
CA GLU A 512 -36.50 19.46 38.94
C GLU A 512 -36.84 18.07 39.50
N ASN A 513 -37.77 17.36 38.85
CA ASN A 513 -38.11 15.98 39.19
C ASN A 513 -37.17 14.96 38.51
N GLY A 514 -36.14 15.41 37.79
CA GLY A 514 -35.14 14.54 37.18
C GLY A 514 -35.63 13.71 35.99
N ARG A 515 -36.76 14.08 35.37
CA ARG A 515 -37.31 13.34 34.22
C ARG A 515 -36.46 13.47 32.96
N PHE A 516 -35.68 14.55 32.86
CA PHE A 516 -34.68 14.76 31.81
C PHE A 516 -33.63 15.78 32.28
N SER A 517 -32.52 15.93 31.54
CA SER A 517 -31.49 16.95 31.80
C SER A 517 -31.56 18.07 30.76
N ALA A 518 -31.32 19.31 31.19
CA ALA A 518 -31.34 20.48 30.30
C ALA A 518 -30.29 20.34 29.18
N LYS A 519 -30.56 20.86 27.99
CA LYS A 519 -29.57 20.90 26.88
C LYS A 519 -28.49 21.94 27.17
N PRO A 520 -27.28 21.87 26.54
CA PRO A 520 -26.18 22.79 26.83
C PRO A 520 -26.54 24.29 26.82
N GLY A 521 -27.31 24.76 25.82
CA GLY A 521 -27.75 26.16 25.77
C GLY A 521 -28.75 26.54 26.87
N ASP A 522 -29.64 25.62 27.26
CA ASP A 522 -30.58 25.86 28.38
C ASP A 522 -29.85 25.82 29.73
N ARG A 523 -28.74 25.07 29.84
CA ARG A 523 -27.89 25.02 31.03
C ARG A 523 -27.18 26.34 31.30
N GLU A 524 -26.63 26.99 30.27
CA GLU A 524 -25.98 28.29 30.43
C GLU A 524 -26.96 29.36 30.92
N MET A 525 -28.21 29.33 30.42
CA MET A 525 -29.27 30.21 30.92
C MET A 525 -29.63 29.91 32.38
N LEU A 526 -29.83 28.63 32.73
CA LEU A 526 -30.09 28.22 34.12
C LEU A 526 -28.93 28.59 35.04
N GLN A 527 -27.69 28.44 34.57
CA GLN A 527 -26.48 28.78 35.30
C GLN A 527 -26.42 30.28 35.63
N THR A 528 -26.73 31.11 34.64
CA THR A 528 -26.75 32.57 34.75
C THR A 528 -27.89 33.03 35.68
N VAL A 529 -29.09 32.49 35.49
CA VAL A 529 -30.28 32.92 36.25
C VAL A 529 -30.25 32.42 37.69
N LEU A 530 -29.74 31.20 37.92
CA LEU A 530 -29.67 30.59 39.26
C LEU A 530 -28.33 30.80 39.97
N GLU A 531 -27.36 31.49 39.34
CA GLU A 531 -26.01 31.74 39.87
C GLU A 531 -25.32 30.46 40.37
N LEU A 532 -25.43 29.40 39.57
CA LEU A 532 -24.77 28.12 39.84
C LEU A 532 -23.35 28.17 39.27
N TYR A 533 -22.31 28.18 40.10
CA TYR A 533 -20.91 28.20 39.62
C TYR A 533 -20.27 26.81 39.64
#